data_AF-A0A553EXV2-F1
#
_entry.id   AF-A0A553EXV2-F1
#
_cell.length_a   1.000
_cell.length_b   1.000
_cell.length_c   1.000
_cell.angle_alpha   90.00
_cell.angle_beta   90.00
_cell.angle_gamma   90.00
#
_symmetry.space_group_name_H-M   'P 1'
#
loop_
_entity.id
_entity.type
_entity.pdbx_description
1 polymer ?
#
loop_
_entity_poly.entity_id
_entity_poly.type
_entity_poly.pdbx_seq_one_letter_code
_entity_poly.pdbx_strand_id
1 'polypeptide(L)'
;MKLPTLFRTPKYQKFHIEPRYYDPIKEEMDKRTEAIRSELNSGAQEINRPGYSSRISGSFRTKKSASTGSATIMQLVIMALLIAVIFGYLYLGNTALYIFALVSSVLVYLKMKRIL
;
A
#
# COMPACT_ATOMS: atom_id res chain seq x y z
N MET A 1 -31.98 41.65 -23.97
CA MET A 1 -32.50 41.24 -22.64
C MET A 1 -31.68 40.04 -22.17
N LYS A 2 -31.09 40.07 -20.97
CA LYS A 2 -30.24 38.98 -20.43
C LYS A 2 -31.11 37.95 -19.72
N LEU A 3 -30.98 36.67 -20.10
CA LEU A 3 -31.72 35.55 -19.50
C LEU A 3 -31.25 35.28 -18.06
N PRO A 4 -32.16 35.01 -17.10
CA PRO A 4 -31.79 34.73 -15.72
C PRO A 4 -31.16 33.34 -15.61
N THR A 5 -29.91 33.28 -15.18
CA THR A 5 -29.17 32.03 -14.93
C THR A 5 -29.63 31.41 -13.61
N LEU A 6 -30.23 30.22 -13.66
CA LEU A 6 -30.79 29.50 -12.50
C LEU A 6 -29.73 28.82 -11.61
N PHE A 7 -28.46 28.76 -12.05
CA PHE A 7 -27.38 28.10 -11.30
C PHE A 7 -26.24 29.08 -11.03
N ARG A 8 -26.03 29.40 -9.75
CA ARG A 8 -24.90 30.21 -9.27
C ARG A 8 -23.66 29.32 -9.25
N THR A 9 -22.75 29.50 -10.21
CA THR A 9 -21.45 28.81 -10.19
C THR A 9 -20.64 29.30 -8.99
N PRO A 10 -20.21 28.42 -8.07
CA PRO A 10 -19.36 28.81 -6.96
C PRO A 10 -18.03 29.34 -7.50
N LYS A 11 -17.55 30.45 -6.94
CA LYS A 11 -16.24 30.99 -7.27
C LYS A 11 -15.18 30.00 -6.80
N TYR A 12 -14.23 29.67 -7.65
CA TYR A 12 -13.14 28.76 -7.31
C TYR A 12 -12.43 29.24 -6.03
N GLN A 13 -12.08 28.31 -5.15
CA GLN A 13 -11.31 28.60 -3.94
C GLN A 13 -9.91 29.06 -4.34
N LYS A 14 -9.53 30.28 -3.95
CA LYS A 14 -8.16 30.77 -4.11
C LYS A 14 -7.35 30.31 -2.91
N PHE A 15 -6.32 29.51 -3.14
CA PHE A 15 -5.36 29.17 -2.10
C PHE A 15 -4.45 30.36 -1.86
N HIS A 16 -4.43 30.87 -0.63
CA HIS A 16 -3.42 31.82 -0.19
C HIS A 16 -2.23 30.99 0.33
N ILE A 17 -1.23 30.79 -0.53
CA ILE A 17 0.01 30.11 -0.17
C ILE A 17 1.08 31.19 -0.07
N GLU A 18 1.58 31.44 1.13
CA GLU A 18 2.77 32.24 1.33
C GLU A 18 3.99 31.39 0.95
N PRO A 19 4.77 31.76 -0.10
CA PRO A 19 5.96 31.02 -0.46
C PRO A 19 7.00 31.20 0.65
N ARG A 20 7.31 30.11 1.36
CA ARG A 20 8.47 30.08 2.26
C ARG A 20 9.71 29.81 1.43
N TYR A 21 10.69 30.70 1.54
CA TYR A 21 12.00 30.49 0.93
C TYR A 21 12.75 29.42 1.74
N TYR A 22 13.15 28.34 1.06
CA TYR A 22 13.96 27.29 1.66
C TYR A 22 15.41 27.76 1.77
N ASP A 23 15.91 27.86 2.98
CA ASP A 23 17.34 28.04 3.24
C ASP A 23 17.92 26.69 3.71
N PRO A 24 18.76 26.04 2.88
CA PRO A 24 19.31 24.72 3.20
C PRO A 24 20.11 24.72 4.49
N ILE A 25 20.84 25.80 4.77
CA ILE A 25 21.74 25.86 5.91
C ILE A 25 20.92 26.00 7.18
N LYS A 26 19.94 26.91 7.18
CA LYS A 26 19.06 27.12 8.33
C LYS A 26 18.31 25.85 8.70
N GLU A 27 17.70 25.17 7.72
CA GLU A 27 16.94 23.96 7.99
C GLU A 27 17.80 22.80 8.51
N GLU A 28 19.04 22.66 8.02
CA GLU A 28 19.95 21.64 8.55
C GLU A 28 20.35 21.92 10.00
N MET A 29 20.60 23.19 10.33
CA MET A 29 20.94 23.58 11.71
C MET A 29 19.74 23.45 12.63
N ASP A 30 18.54 23.84 12.19
CA ASP A 30 17.30 23.68 12.95
C ASP A 30 17.03 22.20 13.22
N LYS A 31 17.16 21.31 12.22
CA LYS A 31 17.00 19.85 12.42
C LYS A 31 18.01 19.27 13.41
N ARG A 32 19.27 19.72 13.35
CA ARG A 32 20.32 19.27 14.28
C ARG A 32 20.06 19.77 15.70
N THR A 33 19.70 21.03 15.86
CA THR A 33 19.43 21.64 17.16
C THR A 33 18.16 21.06 17.79
N GLU A 34 17.11 20.79 17.02
CA GLU A 34 15.91 20.08 17.48
C GLU A 34 16.22 18.65 17.95
N ALA A 35 17.05 17.91 17.19
CA ALA A 35 17.50 16.58 17.60
C ALA A 35 18.25 16.64 18.93
N ILE A 36 19.26 17.51 19.04
CA ILE A 36 20.06 17.70 20.27
C ILE A 36 19.16 18.14 21.44
N ARG A 37 18.22 19.06 21.20
CA ARG A 37 17.27 19.54 22.21
C ARG A 37 16.33 18.44 22.69
N SER A 38 15.84 17.60 21.77
CA SER A 38 15.02 16.45 22.13
C SER A 38 15.80 15.43 22.97
N GLU A 39 17.08 15.23 22.65
CA GLU A 39 18.00 14.35 23.39
C GLU A 39 18.26 14.90 24.80
N LEU A 40 18.60 16.18 24.93
CA LEU A 40 18.81 16.86 26.22
C LEU A 40 17.56 16.82 27.12
N ASN A 41 16.39 17.13 26.55
CA ASN A 41 15.12 17.09 27.29
C ASN A 41 14.76 15.66 27.73
N SER A 42 15.05 14.66 26.90
CA SER A 42 14.84 13.24 27.26
C SER A 42 15.86 12.71 28.27
N GLY A 43 17.11 13.21 28.23
CA GLY A 43 18.19 12.81 29.13
C GLY A 43 18.02 13.31 30.57
N ALA A 44 17.27 14.41 30.78
CA ALA A 44 16.96 14.91 32.12
C ALA A 44 15.99 13.99 32.91
N GLN A 45 15.23 13.13 32.21
CA GLN A 45 14.22 12.27 32.84
C GLN A 45 14.62 10.79 32.88
N GLU A 46 15.71 10.38 32.23
CA GLU A 46 16.00 8.96 32.05
C GLU A 46 17.50 8.66 31.93
N ILE A 47 18.16 8.51 33.08
CA ILE A 47 19.49 7.89 33.20
C ILE A 47 19.49 6.41 32.73
N ASN A 48 18.33 5.83 32.36
CA ASN A 48 18.19 4.43 32.00
C ASN A 48 17.29 4.20 30.77
N ARG A 49 17.72 4.59 29.55
CA ARG A 49 17.16 3.98 28.32
C ARG A 49 18.22 3.60 27.27
N PRO A 50 18.10 2.42 26.64
CA PRO A 50 18.99 1.95 25.57
C PRO A 50 18.64 2.60 24.22
N GLY A 51 18.38 3.91 24.20
CA GLY A 51 17.86 4.65 23.05
C GLY A 51 18.91 4.97 21.98
N TYR A 52 20.20 5.02 22.33
CA TYR A 52 21.28 5.40 21.41
C TYR A 52 21.46 4.39 20.26
N SER A 53 21.16 3.10 20.49
CA SER A 53 21.22 2.04 19.47
C SER A 53 20.00 2.03 18.51
N SER A 54 18.92 2.73 18.85
CA SER A 54 17.65 2.64 18.12
C SER A 54 17.65 3.36 16.75
N ARG A 55 18.47 4.41 16.58
CA ARG A 55 18.50 5.20 15.33
C ARG A 55 19.14 4.44 14.17
N ILE A 56 20.16 3.63 14.46
CA ILE A 56 20.86 2.80 13.46
C ILE A 56 20.08 1.50 13.21
N SER A 57 19.45 0.91 14.24
CA SER A 57 18.65 -0.31 14.06
C SER A 57 17.31 -0.06 13.33
N GLY A 58 16.80 1.18 13.34
CA GLY A 58 15.58 1.57 12.61
C GLY A 58 15.75 1.63 11.09
N SER A 59 16.94 2.00 10.57
CA SER A 59 17.19 2.11 9.12
C SER A 59 17.36 0.76 8.43
N PHE A 60 17.76 -0.29 9.17
CA PHE A 60 17.83 -1.67 8.67
C PHE A 60 16.53 -2.45 8.82
N ARG A 61 15.50 -1.87 9.45
CA ARG A 61 14.13 -2.35 9.29
C ARG A 61 13.63 -1.88 7.93
N THR A 62 14.20 -2.46 6.89
CA THR A 62 13.64 -2.46 5.54
C THR A 62 12.15 -2.69 5.71
N LYS A 63 11.35 -1.74 5.24
CA LYS A 63 9.89 -1.85 5.18
C LYS A 63 9.56 -3.14 4.44
N LYS A 64 9.44 -4.26 5.15
CA LYS A 64 8.65 -5.41 4.70
C LYS A 64 7.23 -4.88 4.73
N SER A 65 6.86 -4.17 3.65
CA SER A 65 5.54 -3.59 3.48
C SER A 65 4.53 -4.69 3.75
N ALA A 66 3.65 -4.42 4.71
CA ALA A 66 2.63 -5.31 5.21
C ALA A 66 1.56 -5.62 4.13
N SER A 67 1.93 -6.43 3.15
CA SER A 67 1.03 -6.91 2.09
C SER A 67 1.35 -8.34 1.62
N THR A 68 2.05 -9.13 2.44
CA THR A 68 2.49 -10.49 2.05
C THR A 68 1.52 -11.60 2.50
N GLY A 69 0.35 -11.25 3.04
CA GLY A 69 -0.58 -12.23 3.61
C GLY A 69 -1.49 -12.91 2.58
N SER A 70 -2.05 -12.16 1.62
CA SER A 70 -3.05 -12.69 0.68
C SER A 70 -2.55 -12.87 -0.75
N ALA A 71 -1.63 -12.00 -1.21
CA ALA A 71 -1.10 -12.05 -2.56
C ALA A 71 -0.30 -13.35 -2.82
N THR A 72 0.49 -13.81 -1.84
CA THR A 72 1.32 -15.01 -1.97
C THR A 72 0.50 -16.30 -2.04
N ILE A 73 -0.58 -16.41 -1.26
CA ILE A 73 -1.47 -17.58 -1.28
C ILE A 73 -2.25 -17.63 -2.59
N MET A 74 -2.81 -16.49 -3.03
CA MET A 74 -3.51 -16.40 -4.32
C MET A 74 -2.57 -16.73 -5.49
N GLN A 75 -1.33 -16.25 -5.44
CA GLN A 75 -0.31 -16.56 -6.45
C GLN A 75 0.04 -18.06 -6.48
N LEU A 76 0.15 -18.72 -5.32
CA LEU A 76 0.35 -20.18 -5.25
C LEU A 76 -0.84 -20.96 -5.81
N VAL A 77 -2.07 -20.54 -5.52
CA VAL A 77 -3.29 -21.17 -6.04
C VAL A 77 -3.36 -21.04 -7.56
N ILE A 78 -3.07 -19.85 -8.10
CA ILE A 78 -3.04 -19.62 -9.56
C ILE A 78 -1.94 -20.47 -10.21
N MET A 79 -0.75 -20.55 -9.60
CA MET A 79 0.35 -21.35 -10.11
C MET A 79 0.01 -22.85 -10.13
N ALA A 80 -0.57 -23.37 -9.05
CA ALA A 80 -1.01 -24.77 -8.98
C ALA A 80 -2.10 -25.08 -10.02
N LEU A 81 -3.04 -24.16 -10.23
CA LEU A 81 -4.09 -24.31 -11.23
C LEU A 81 -3.53 -24.34 -12.65
N LEU A 82 -2.58 -23.46 -12.98
CA LEU A 82 -1.92 -23.46 -14.30
C LEU A 82 -1.18 -24.77 -14.55
N ILE A 83 -0.45 -25.28 -13.56
CA ILE A 83 0.25 -26.57 -13.65
C ILE A 83 -0.77 -27.69 -13.88
N ALA A 84 -1.87 -27.74 -13.12
CA ALA A 84 -2.91 -28.74 -13.28
C ALA A 84 -3.55 -28.73 -14.68
N VAL A 85 -3.77 -27.55 -15.27
CA VAL A 85 -4.31 -27.41 -16.62
C VAL A 85 -3.31 -27.93 -17.66
N ILE A 86 -2.03 -27.58 -17.55
CA ILE A 86 -0.98 -28.03 -18.47
C ILE A 86 -0.83 -29.55 -18.42
N PHE A 87 -0.74 -30.12 -17.22
CA PHE A 87 -0.65 -31.58 -17.04
C PHE A 87 -1.93 -32.29 -17.49
N GLY A 88 -3.10 -31.74 -17.19
CA GLY A 88 -4.38 -32.29 -17.63
C GLY A 88 -4.51 -32.30 -19.15
N TYR A 89 -4.07 -31.24 -19.83
CA TYR A 89 -4.04 -31.18 -21.29
C TYR A 89 -3.09 -32.21 -21.90
N LEU A 90 -1.93 -32.44 -21.28
CA LEU A 90 -0.93 -33.38 -21.80
C LEU A 90 -1.41 -34.85 -21.69
N TYR A 91 -2.21 -35.19 -20.68
CA TYR A 91 -2.74 -36.54 -20.48
C TYR A 91 -4.09 -36.81 -21.16
N LEU A 92 -5.01 -35.85 -21.18
CA LEU A 92 -6.39 -36.04 -21.67
C LEU A 92 -6.70 -35.29 -22.98
N GLY A 93 -5.74 -34.51 -23.50
CA GLY A 93 -5.92 -33.71 -24.71
C GLY A 93 -7.05 -32.69 -24.58
N ASN A 94 -7.89 -32.57 -25.62
CA ASN A 94 -9.01 -31.63 -25.66
C ASN A 94 -10.08 -31.89 -24.59
N THR A 95 -10.20 -33.11 -24.09
CA THR A 95 -11.19 -33.46 -23.06
C THR A 95 -10.95 -32.69 -21.75
N ALA A 96 -9.69 -32.40 -21.43
CA ALA A 96 -9.33 -31.61 -20.25
C ALA A 96 -9.85 -30.17 -20.31
N LEU A 97 -9.89 -29.56 -21.51
CA LEU A 97 -10.41 -28.20 -21.70
C LEU A 97 -11.92 -28.15 -21.44
N TYR A 98 -12.67 -29.17 -21.87
CA TYR A 98 -14.10 -29.24 -21.62
C TYR A 98 -14.42 -29.45 -20.13
N ILE A 99 -13.67 -30.32 -19.45
CA ILE A 99 -13.84 -30.53 -17.99
C ILE A 99 -13.50 -29.24 -17.22
N PHE A 100 -12.41 -28.56 -17.58
CA PHE A 100 -12.02 -27.30 -16.95
C PHE A 100 -13.07 -26.19 -17.17
N ALA A 101 -13.61 -26.07 -18.39
CA ALA A 101 -14.66 -25.11 -18.69
C ALA A 101 -15.94 -25.37 -17.88
N LEU A 102 -16.32 -26.64 -17.73
CA LEU A 102 -17.50 -27.04 -16.96
C LEU A 102 -17.32 -26.75 -15.46
N VAL A 103 -16.16 -27.11 -14.89
CA VAL A 103 -15.82 -26.83 -13.47
C VAL A 103 -15.75 -25.32 -13.21
N SER A 104 -15.12 -24.55 -14.09
CA SER A 104 -15.05 -23.09 -14.00
C SER A 104 -16.45 -22.46 -14.02
N SER A 105 -17.31 -22.90 -14.94
CA SER A 105 -18.69 -22.41 -15.05
C SER A 105 -19.51 -22.70 -13.79
N VAL A 106 -19.38 -23.91 -13.22
CA VAL A 106 -20.06 -24.30 -11.97
C VAL A 106 -19.56 -23.48 -10.78
N LEU A 107 -18.25 -23.25 -10.65
CA LEU A 107 -17.69 -22.43 -9.58
C LEU A 107 -18.17 -20.97 -9.66
N VAL A 108 -18.22 -20.40 -10.86
CA VAL A 108 -18.75 -19.04 -11.08
C VAL A 108 -20.24 -18.97 -10.71
N TYR A 109 -21.03 -19.98 -11.08
CA TYR A 109 -22.44 -20.07 -10.73
C TYR A 109 -22.66 -20.16 -9.20
N LEU A 110 -21.89 -21.01 -8.51
CA LEU A 110 -21.96 -21.15 -7.05
C LEU A 110 -21.55 -19.86 -6.33
N LYS A 111 -20.51 -19.17 -6.82
CA LYS A 111 -20.09 -17.86 -6.31
C LYS A 111 -21.15 -16.77 -6.53
N MET A 112 -21.78 -16.72 -7.71
CA MET A 112 -22.87 -15.76 -7.98
C MET A 112 -24.07 -15.98 -7.06
N LYS A 113 -24.34 -17.23 -6.69
CA LYS A 113 -25.44 -17.57 -5.79
C LYS A 113 -25.12 -17.29 -4.30
N ARG A 114 -23.93 -16.76 -3.97
CA ARG A 114 -23.45 -16.47 -2.60
C ARG A 114 -23.64 -17.64 -1.62
N ILE A 115 -23.48 -18.87 -2.12
CA ILE A 115 -23.52 -20.08 -1.29
C ILE A 115 -22.12 -20.43 -0.76
N LEU A 116 -21.08 -19.74 -1.24
CA LEU A 116 -19.70 -19.78 -0.75
C LEU A 116 -19.15 -18.36 -0.59
#